data_AF-A0A9P6BBW5-F1
#
_entry.id   AF-A0A9P6BBW5-F1
#
_cell.length_a   1.000
_cell.length_b   1.000
_cell.length_c   1.000
_cell.angle_alpha   90.00
_cell.angle_beta   90.00
_cell.angle_gamma   90.00
#
_symmetry.space_group_name_H-M   'P 1'
#
loop_
_entity.id
_entity.type
_entity.pdbx_description
1 polymer ?
#
loop_
_entity_poly.entity_id
_entity_poly.type
_entity_poly.pdbx_seq_one_letter_code
_entity_poly.pdbx_strand_id
1 'polypeptide(L)' 'VLTRWTSHFWAYERLLLVQSHLRTIMYADEAMAPAAKKIVAGEASAKVKAAKMSGLIKDNTFWIALAR' A
#
# COMPACT_ATOMS: atom_id res chain seq x y z
N VAL A 1 -3.98 26.51 9.72
CA VAL A 1 -5.08 25.62 9.30
C VAL A 1 -5.05 24.34 10.15
N LEU A 2 -5.77 24.32 11.28
CA LEU A 2 -5.79 23.19 12.23
C LEU A 2 -6.25 21.86 11.60
N THR A 3 -7.05 21.94 10.54
CA THR A 3 -7.64 20.79 9.84
C THR A 3 -6.64 20.00 8.99
N ARG A 4 -5.51 20.59 8.58
CA ARG A 4 -4.50 19.86 7.79
C ARG A 4 -3.74 18.85 8.65
N TRP A 5 -3.29 19.25 9.84
CA TRP A 5 -2.55 18.40 10.75
C TRP A 5 -3.37 17.20 11.23
N THR A 6 -4.64 17.44 11.57
CA THR A 6 -5.57 16.37 11.91
C THR A 6 -5.83 15.45 10.71
N SER A 7 -6.03 15.97 9.49
CA SER A 7 -6.21 15.10 8.32
C SER A 7 -5.00 14.19 8.05
N HIS A 8 -3.78 14.70 8.23
CA HIS A 8 -2.55 13.92 8.07
C HIS A 8 -2.39 12.87 9.18
N PHE A 9 -2.67 13.25 10.43
CA PHE A 9 -2.63 12.34 11.56
C PHE A 9 -3.62 11.18 11.41
N TRP A 10 -4.86 11.48 11.00
CA TRP A 10 -5.87 10.45 10.78
C TRP A 10 -5.56 9.56 9.59
N ALA A 11 -4.97 10.11 8.53
CA ALA A 11 -4.51 9.32 7.39
C ALA A 11 -3.38 8.36 7.79
N TYR A 12 -2.45 8.82 8.63
CA TYR A 12 -1.37 8.03 9.19
C TYR A 12 -1.89 6.87 10.07
N GLU A 13 -2.76 7.17 11.03
CA GLU A 13 -3.39 6.17 11.91
C GLU A 13 -4.13 5.10 11.10
N ARG A 14 -4.95 5.53 10.14
CA ARG A 14 -5.67 4.61 9.25
C ARG A 14 -4.73 3.75 8.43
N LEU A 15 -3.60 4.31 7.97
CA LEU A 15 -2.62 3.57 7.18
C LEU A 15 -1.98 2.43 7.98
N LEU A 16 -1.66 2.66 9.26
CA LEU A 16 -1.16 1.62 10.16
C LEU A 16 -2.21 0.53 10.41
N LEU A 17 -3.46 0.91 10.65
CA LEU A 17 -4.56 -0.04 10.88
C LEU A 17 -4.80 -0.99 9.70
N VAL A 18 -4.61 -0.50 8.47
CA VAL A 18 -4.84 -1.31 7.26
C VAL A 18 -3.60 -2.08 6.79
N GLN A 19 -2.44 -1.96 7.44
CA GLN A 19 -1.19 -2.60 7.02
C GLN A 19 -1.35 -4.11 6.77
N SER A 20 -1.95 -4.83 7.71
CA SER A 20 -2.18 -6.27 7.61
C SER A 20 -3.10 -6.63 6.44
N HIS A 21 -4.17 -5.86 6.25
CA HIS A 21 -5.11 -6.02 5.15
C HIS A 21 -4.45 -5.78 3.80
N LEU A 22 -3.64 -4.73 3.68
CA LEU A 22 -2.88 -4.42 2.46
C LEU A 22 -1.91 -5.55 2.11
N ARG A 23 -1.22 -6.11 3.10
CA ARG A 23 -0.33 -7.27 2.90
C ARG A 23 -1.11 -8.49 2.41
N THR A 24 -2.22 -8.83 3.07
CA THR A 24 -3.05 -9.98 2.67
C THR A 24 -3.58 -9.84 1.25
N ILE A 25 -4.12 -8.68 0.90
CA ILE A 25 -4.65 -8.40 -0.44
C ILE A 25 -3.53 -8.53 -1.49
N MET A 26 -2.34 -8.03 -1.19
CA MET A 26 -1.21 -8.13 -2.10
C MET A 26 -0.70 -9.55 -2.29
N TYR A 27 -0.53 -10.32 -1.22
CA TYR A 27 -0.10 -11.72 -1.33
C TYR A 27 -1.14 -12.56 -2.10
N ALA A 28 -2.43 -12.29 -1.88
CA ALA A 28 -3.50 -12.93 -2.62
C ALA A 28 -3.45 -12.60 -4.12
N ASP A 29 -3.23 -11.33 -4.50
CA ASP A 29 -3.10 -10.93 -5.91
C ASP A 29 -1.83 -11.51 -6.58
N GLU A 30 -0.73 -11.60 -5.84
CA GLU A 30 0.52 -12.16 -6.36
C GLU A 30 0.43 -13.66 -6.63
N ALA A 31 -0.36 -14.38 -5.86
CA ALA A 31 -0.63 -15.81 -6.06
C ALA A 31 -1.52 -16.07 -7.29
N MET A 32 -2.18 -15.05 -7.85
CA MET A 32 -3.00 -15.20 -9.06
C MET A 32 -2.13 -15.25 -10.32
N ALA A 33 -2.64 -15.92 -11.35
CA ALA A 33 -2.05 -15.90 -12.68
C ALA A 33 -1.92 -14.46 -13.21
N PRO A 34 -0.91 -14.12 -14.02
CA PRO A 34 -0.68 -12.76 -14.49
C PRO A 34 -1.90 -12.08 -15.15
N ALA A 35 -2.74 -12.85 -15.84
CA ALA A 35 -3.97 -12.37 -16.48
C ALA A 35 -5.13 -12.09 -15.49
N ALA A 36 -5.06 -12.66 -14.28
CA ALA A 36 -6.06 -12.51 -13.22
C ALA A 36 -5.65 -11.49 -12.14
N LYS A 37 -4.42 -10.97 -12.19
CA LYS A 37 -3.96 -9.90 -11.28
C LYS A 37 -4.77 -8.64 -11.49
N LYS A 38 -5.25 -8.06 -10.39
CA LYS A 38 -6.10 -6.86 -10.37
C LYS A 38 -5.35 -5.64 -9.85
N ILE A 39 -4.31 -5.83 -9.02
CA ILE A 39 -3.58 -4.72 -8.41
C ILE A 39 -2.53 -4.15 -9.38
N VAL A 40 -1.78 -5.02 -10.07
CA VAL A 40 -0.78 -4.61 -11.08
C VAL A 40 -1.37 -4.82 -12.49
N ALA A 41 -2.51 -4.18 -12.76
CA ALA A 41 -3.24 -4.26 -14.02
C ALA A 41 -3.24 -2.92 -14.78
N GLY A 42 -3.50 -2.96 -16.09
CA GLY A 42 -3.68 -1.76 -16.93
C GLY A 42 -2.41 -1.20 -17.58
N GLU A 43 -2.38 0.13 -17.76
CA GLU A 43 -1.35 0.87 -18.51
C GLU A 43 0.03 0.80 -17.84
N ALA A 44 1.10 0.95 -18.64
CA ALA A 44 2.48 0.84 -18.16
C ALA A 44 2.79 1.80 -16.99
N SER A 45 2.28 3.03 -17.02
CA SER A 45 2.44 4.02 -15.95
C SER A 45 1.78 3.57 -14.63
N ALA A 46 0.58 3.00 -14.71
CA ALA A 46 -0.14 2.45 -13.57
C ALA A 46 0.58 1.24 -12.98
N LYS A 47 1.14 0.37 -13.82
CA LYS A 47 1.94 -0.80 -13.39
C LYS A 47 3.21 -0.39 -12.64
N VAL A 48 3.94 0.61 -13.13
CA VAL A 48 5.14 1.13 -12.44
C VAL A 48 4.78 1.68 -11.07
N LYS A 49 3.70 2.46 -10.99
CA LYS A 49 3.22 3.02 -9.72
C LYS A 49 2.77 1.92 -8.76
N ALA A 50 2.01 0.94 -9.24
CA ALA A 50 1.56 -0.20 -8.45
C ALA A 50 2.73 -1.06 -7.94
N ALA A 51 3.75 -1.29 -8.78
CA ALA A 51 4.97 -2.00 -8.38
C ALA A 51 5.78 -1.25 -7.32
N LYS A 52 5.85 0.09 -7.41
CA LYS A 52 6.48 0.90 -6.37
C LYS A 52 5.71 0.84 -5.04
N MET A 53 4.38 0.91 -5.11
CA MET A 53 3.51 0.79 -3.93
C MET A 53 3.60 -0.60 -3.30
N SER A 54 3.66 -1.66 -4.12
CA SER A 54 3.81 -3.03 -3.62
C SER A 54 5.14 -3.21 -2.90
N GLY A 55 6.24 -2.66 -3.45
CA GLY A 55 7.53 -2.64 -2.79
C GLY A 55 7.49 -2.01 -1.40
N LEU A 56 6.85 -0.84 -1.27
CA LEU A 56 6.70 -0.13 0.01
C LEU A 56 5.85 -0.90 1.03
N ILE A 57 4.73 -1.49 0.60
CA ILE A 57 3.85 -2.26 1.51
C ILE A 57 4.57 -3.50 2.04
N LYS A 58 5.45 -4.12 1.26
CA LYS A 58 6.24 -5.29 1.68
C LYS A 58 7.44 -4.93 2.56
N ASP A 59 8.01 -3.75 2.39
CA ASP A 59 9.16 -3.29 3.18
C ASP A 59 8.77 -3.13 4.66
N ASN A 60 9.30 -3.99 5.52
CA ASN A 60 9.05 -3.93 6.96
C ASN A 60 9.70 -2.69 7.61
N THR A 61 10.81 -2.20 7.05
CA THR A 61 11.54 -1.04 7.54
C THR A 61 10.71 0.22 7.39
N PHE A 62 9.99 0.34 6.26
CA PHE A 62 9.03 1.43 6.02
C PHE A 62 7.98 1.51 7.13
N TRP A 63 7.35 0.37 7.49
CA TRP A 63 6.32 0.34 8.53
C TRP A 63 6.86 0.60 9.93
N ILE A 64 8.06 0.09 10.25
CA ILE A 64 8.72 0.38 11.53
C ILE A 64 9.07 1.87 11.64
N ALA A 65 9.56 2.48 10.56
CA ALA A 65 9.86 3.90 10.52
C ALA A 65 8.58 4.76 10.58
N LEU A 66 7.48 4.25 10.00
CA LEU A 66 6.18 4.91 10.06
C LEU A 66 5.65 4.87 11.50
N ALA A 67 5.62 3.72 12.18
CA ALA A 67 5.03 3.54 13.51
C ALA A 67 5.80 4.18 14.69
N ARG A 68 6.92 4.85 14.44
CA ARG A 68 7.73 5.56 15.45
C ARG A 68 7.31 7.02 15.58
#